data_AF-A0A699YL31-F1
#
_entry.id   AF-A0A699YL31-F1
#
_cell.length_a   1.000
_cell.length_b   1.000
_cell.length_c   1.000
_cell.angle_alpha   90.00
_cell.angle_beta   90.00
_cell.angle_gamma   90.00
#
_symmetry.space_group_name_H-M   'P 1'
#
loop_
_entity.id
_entity.type
_entity.pdbx_description
1 polymer ?
#
loop_
_entity_poly.entity_id
_entity_poly.type
_entity_poly.pdbx_seq_one_letter_code
_entity_poly.pdbx_strand_id
1 'polypeptide(L)'
;MRCTQSIRTRIAEWCGTLSTCGLVAPQVLFEGILLKPAMVTPGADCPNRASPTKVAEYTLKLLKRRVPPAVPGIMFLSGGQSELEATLNLNEMNKSPNPWHVSFSYARALQNSVLKTWQGKPENVAAAQEALLKRAKANSEAQLGKYDPASEGTTEAAKSLYEKGYKFVECGLGVMGLGVTAAQL
;
A
#
# COMPACT_ATOMS: atom_id res chain seq x y z
N MET A 1 0.54 -10.60 -10.38
CA MET A 1 -0.20 -11.46 -9.43
C MET A 1 -1.05 -12.42 -10.26
N ARG A 2 -1.03 -13.74 -10.00
CA ARG A 2 -1.67 -14.73 -10.89
C ARG A 2 -3.15 -15.01 -10.51
N CYS A 3 -4.04 -14.73 -11.47
CA CYS A 3 -5.28 -15.39 -11.92
C CYS A 3 -6.37 -15.97 -10.97
N THR A 4 -6.11 -16.69 -9.87
CA THR A 4 -7.18 -17.58 -9.30
C THR A 4 -7.46 -17.47 -7.80
N GLN A 5 -6.85 -16.52 -7.10
CA GLN A 5 -6.84 -16.54 -5.64
C GLN A 5 -7.96 -15.67 -5.04
N SER A 6 -8.98 -16.33 -4.48
CA SER A 6 -9.91 -15.72 -3.52
C SER A 6 -9.12 -15.14 -2.33
N ILE A 7 -9.73 -14.24 -1.56
CA ILE A 7 -9.10 -13.69 -0.34
C ILE A 7 -8.57 -14.80 0.60
N ARG A 8 -9.22 -15.98 0.60
CA ARG A 8 -8.81 -17.16 1.37
C ARG A 8 -7.50 -17.78 0.89
N THR A 9 -7.29 -17.84 -0.42
CA THR A 9 -6.05 -18.39 -0.98
C THR A 9 -4.88 -17.42 -0.75
N ARG A 10 -5.16 -16.11 -0.84
CA ARG A 10 -4.18 -15.06 -0.54
C ARG A 10 -3.75 -15.04 0.92
N ILE A 11 -4.65 -15.39 1.84
CA ILE A 11 -4.31 -15.59 3.26
C ILE A 11 -3.21 -16.65 3.43
N ALA A 12 -3.25 -17.73 2.64
CA ALA A 12 -2.25 -18.80 2.72
C ALA A 12 -0.87 -18.34 2.22
N GLU A 13 -0.79 -17.63 1.10
CA GLU A 13 0.47 -17.05 0.60
C GLU A 13 1.06 -16.04 1.60
N TRP A 14 0.20 -15.19 2.17
CA TRP A 14 0.60 -14.18 3.16
C TRP A 14 1.15 -14.80 4.45
N CYS A 15 0.58 -15.95 4.87
CA CYS A 15 1.08 -16.72 6.01
C CYS A 15 2.45 -17.35 5.72
N GLY A 16 2.74 -17.71 4.47
CA GLY A 16 4.04 -18.22 4.04
C GLY A 16 5.14 -17.18 4.23
N THR A 17 4.93 -15.95 3.75
CA THR A 17 5.94 -14.87 3.81
C THR A 17 6.31 -14.43 5.22
N LEU A 18 5.35 -14.38 6.15
CA LEU A 18 5.63 -14.02 7.55
C LEU A 18 6.31 -15.15 8.33
N SER A 19 6.07 -16.41 7.96
CA SER A 19 6.71 -17.57 8.61
C SER A 19 8.12 -17.83 8.10
N THR A 20 8.45 -17.42 6.87
CA THR A 20 9.80 -17.56 6.27
C THR A 20 10.70 -16.36 6.47
N CYS A 21 10.18 -15.19 6.84
CA CYS A 21 11.01 -14.15 7.45
C CYS A 21 11.49 -14.69 8.80
N GLY A 22 12.79 -15.03 8.89
CA GLY A 22 13.48 -15.59 10.05
C GLY A 22 13.48 -14.74 11.33
N LEU A 23 12.33 -14.22 11.75
CA LEU A 23 12.12 -13.59 13.06
C LEU A 23 12.36 -14.56 14.22
N VAL A 24 12.48 -15.86 13.93
CA VAL A 24 12.78 -16.90 14.93
C VAL A 24 14.29 -17.22 15.01
N ALA A 25 15.14 -16.67 14.12
CA ALA A 25 16.61 -16.75 14.25
C ALA A 25 17.32 -15.71 13.35
N PRO A 26 18.22 -14.81 13.83
CA PRO A 26 18.65 -14.46 15.19
C PRO A 26 18.11 -13.09 15.66
N GLN A 27 17.95 -12.88 16.98
CA GLN A 27 18.09 -11.60 17.72
C GLN A 27 17.46 -10.30 17.12
N VAL A 28 16.41 -10.38 16.31
CA VAL A 28 15.72 -9.19 15.81
C VAL A 28 14.88 -8.59 16.93
N LEU A 29 15.23 -7.36 17.33
CA LEU A 29 14.45 -6.56 18.27
C LEU A 29 13.17 -6.08 17.58
N PHE A 30 12.00 -6.56 18.00
CA PHE A 30 10.72 -6.23 17.36
C PHE A 30 10.40 -4.73 17.45
N GLU A 31 10.83 -4.10 18.53
CA GLU A 31 10.70 -2.67 18.80
C GLU A 31 11.48 -1.82 17.78
N GLY A 32 12.50 -2.40 17.14
CA GLY A 32 13.36 -1.75 16.15
C GLY A 32 12.97 -2.02 14.69
N ILE A 33 11.87 -2.72 14.42
CA ILE A 33 11.47 -3.06 13.04
C ILE A 33 10.15 -2.41 12.61
N LEU A 34 10.05 -2.14 11.32
CA LEU A 34 8.78 -1.84 10.66
C LEU A 34 8.46 -2.93 9.66
N LEU A 35 7.21 -3.37 9.63
CA LEU A 35 6.76 -4.34 8.63
C LEU A 35 6.15 -3.60 7.46
N LYS A 36 6.54 -3.97 6.24
CA LYS A 36 5.94 -3.47 4.99
C LYS A 36 5.20 -4.58 4.23
N PRO A 37 4.04 -5.05 4.74
CA PRO A 37 3.30 -6.09 4.06
C PRO A 37 2.40 -5.54 2.96
N ALA A 38 1.91 -6.43 2.09
CA ALA A 38 0.78 -6.14 1.22
C ALA A 38 -0.56 -6.26 1.98
N MET A 39 -1.57 -5.47 1.62
CA MET A 39 -2.93 -5.69 2.10
C MET A 39 -3.50 -7.01 1.56
N VAL A 40 -4.44 -7.61 2.28
CA VAL A 40 -5.09 -8.86 1.87
C VAL A 40 -6.24 -8.54 0.91
N THR A 41 -5.92 -8.54 -0.39
CA THR A 41 -6.88 -8.25 -1.47
C THR A 41 -7.11 -9.49 -2.35
N PRO A 42 -8.24 -9.57 -3.07
CA PRO A 42 -8.39 -10.51 -4.17
C PRO A 42 -7.27 -10.36 -5.22
N GLY A 43 -7.05 -11.41 -6.02
CA GLY A 43 -6.16 -11.33 -7.18
C GLY A 43 -6.60 -10.25 -8.17
N ALA A 44 -5.64 -9.71 -8.94
CA ALA A 44 -5.92 -8.62 -9.89
C ALA A 44 -6.96 -8.98 -10.96
N ASP A 45 -6.97 -10.25 -11.39
CA ASP A 45 -7.90 -10.79 -12.39
C ASP A 45 -9.24 -11.26 -11.78
N CYS A 46 -9.44 -11.09 -10.46
CA CYS A 46 -10.68 -11.48 -9.81
C CYS A 46 -11.80 -10.52 -10.22
N PRO A 47 -12.91 -11.00 -10.81
CA PRO A 47 -14.00 -10.14 -11.26
C PRO A 47 -14.69 -9.41 -10.11
N ASN A 48 -14.67 -10.01 -8.91
CA ASN A 48 -15.28 -9.45 -7.71
C ASN A 48 -14.22 -8.76 -6.85
N ARG A 49 -14.16 -7.43 -6.95
CA ARG A 49 -13.36 -6.62 -6.01
C ARG A 49 -13.96 -6.71 -4.61
N ALA A 50 -13.10 -6.74 -3.60
CA ALA A 50 -13.54 -6.75 -2.20
C ALA A 50 -13.84 -5.31 -1.75
N SER A 51 -14.84 -5.15 -0.88
CA SER A 51 -15.09 -3.86 -0.23
C SER A 51 -13.93 -3.49 0.70
N PRO A 52 -13.66 -2.19 0.92
CA PRO A 52 -12.60 -1.75 1.82
C PRO A 52 -12.71 -2.32 3.24
N THR A 53 -13.92 -2.40 3.78
CA THR A 53 -14.19 -3.01 5.09
C THR A 53 -13.76 -4.48 5.14
N LYS A 54 -14.01 -5.24 4.07
CA LYS A 54 -13.62 -6.65 4.00
C LYS A 54 -12.10 -6.80 3.89
N VAL A 55 -11.44 -5.97 3.09
CA VAL A 55 -9.96 -5.93 3.00
C VAL A 55 -9.37 -5.64 4.38
N ALA A 56 -9.89 -4.63 5.09
CA ALA A 56 -9.44 -4.26 6.42
C ALA A 56 -9.62 -5.41 7.43
N GLU A 57 -10.80 -6.01 7.50
CA GLU A 57 -11.10 -7.11 8.43
C GLU A 57 -10.12 -8.28 8.26
N TYR A 58 -9.95 -8.79 7.03
CA TYR A 58 -9.06 -9.92 6.78
C TYR A 58 -7.60 -9.56 7.01
N THR A 59 -7.17 -8.35 6.63
CA THR A 59 -5.79 -7.90 6.82
C THR A 59 -5.44 -7.80 8.30
N LEU A 60 -6.25 -7.10 9.10
CA LEU A 60 -6.00 -6.95 10.53
C LEU A 60 -6.13 -8.28 11.28
N LYS A 61 -7.07 -9.15 10.89
CA LYS A 61 -7.21 -10.49 11.48
C LYS A 61 -5.96 -11.34 11.28
N LEU A 62 -5.29 -11.25 10.12
CA LEU A 62 -4.04 -11.97 9.91
C LEU A 62 -2.86 -11.37 10.67
N LEU A 63 -2.74 -10.04 10.69
CA LEU A 63 -1.73 -9.36 11.49
C LEU A 63 -1.83 -9.77 12.96
N LYS A 64 -3.04 -9.75 13.54
CA LYS A 64 -3.30 -10.14 14.94
C LYS A 64 -2.95 -11.58 15.26
N ARG A 65 -2.89 -12.46 14.26
CA ARG A 65 -2.49 -13.87 14.45
C ARG A 65 -0.99 -14.11 14.34
N ARG A 66 -0.23 -13.18 13.76
CA ARG A 66 1.14 -13.44 13.29
C ARG A 66 2.17 -12.40 13.72
N VAL A 67 1.76 -11.18 14.00
CA VAL A 67 2.66 -10.08 14.36
C VAL A 67 2.53 -9.82 15.87
N PRO A 68 3.64 -9.79 16.62
CA PRO A 68 3.59 -9.43 18.03
C PRO A 68 3.30 -7.92 18.20
N PRO A 69 2.57 -7.50 19.26
CA PRO A 69 2.35 -6.08 19.58
C PRO A 69 3.63 -5.25 19.76
N ALA A 70 4.78 -5.88 20.04
CA ALA A 70 6.07 -5.21 20.19
C ALA A 70 6.56 -4.49 18.92
N VAL A 71 6.04 -4.86 17.74
CA VAL A 71 6.35 -4.15 16.50
C VAL A 71 5.74 -2.74 16.53
N PRO A 72 6.50 -1.65 16.37
CA PRO A 72 5.94 -0.30 16.47
C PRO A 72 4.95 0.04 15.35
N GLY A 73 5.14 -0.50 14.14
CA GLY A 73 4.29 -0.10 13.01
C GLY A 73 4.27 -1.03 11.81
N ILE A 74 3.14 -0.96 11.10
CA ILE A 74 2.84 -1.66 9.86
C ILE A 74 2.64 -0.62 8.76
N MET A 75 3.54 -0.62 7.77
CA MET A 75 3.59 0.36 6.70
C MET A 75 3.20 -0.29 5.38
N PHE A 76 1.91 -0.31 5.04
CA PHE A 76 1.41 -1.07 3.90
C PHE A 76 1.99 -0.59 2.56
N LEU A 77 2.32 -1.54 1.68
CA LEU A 77 2.54 -1.24 0.26
C LEU A 77 1.20 -1.19 -0.49
N SER A 78 1.08 -0.30 -1.46
CA SER A 78 -0.16 -0.16 -2.26
C SER A 78 -0.35 -1.29 -3.27
N GLY A 79 0.74 -1.92 -3.71
CA GLY A 79 0.68 -2.96 -4.74
C GLY A 79 0.14 -2.39 -6.05
N GLY A 80 -0.82 -3.08 -6.67
CA GLY A 80 -1.50 -2.62 -7.90
C GLY A 80 -2.84 -1.92 -7.66
N GLN A 81 -3.14 -1.56 -6.41
CA GLN A 81 -4.36 -0.82 -6.06
C GLN A 81 -4.33 0.57 -6.69
N SER A 82 -5.50 1.14 -6.95
CA SER A 82 -5.62 2.56 -7.29
C SER A 82 -5.24 3.45 -6.11
N GLU A 83 -4.98 4.73 -6.37
CA GLU A 83 -4.67 5.71 -5.31
C GLU A 83 -5.83 5.80 -4.30
N LEU A 84 -7.06 5.83 -4.79
CA LEU A 84 -8.27 5.86 -3.97
C LEU A 84 -8.50 4.54 -3.23
N GLU A 85 -8.35 3.39 -3.90
CA GLU A 85 -8.53 2.06 -3.29
C GLU A 85 -7.55 1.86 -2.12
N ALA A 86 -6.28 2.22 -2.30
CA ALA A 86 -5.27 2.13 -1.25
C ALA A 86 -5.57 3.05 -0.05
N THR A 87 -6.10 4.25 -0.32
CA THR A 87 -6.49 5.22 0.73
C THR A 87 -7.70 4.71 1.52
N LEU A 88 -8.74 4.24 0.83
CA LEU A 88 -9.95 3.70 1.45
C LEU A 88 -9.67 2.47 2.31
N ASN A 89 -8.85 1.54 1.82
CA ASN A 89 -8.50 0.34 2.56
C ASN A 89 -7.71 0.67 3.83
N LEU A 90 -6.78 1.63 3.75
CA LEU A 90 -6.04 2.11 4.92
C LEU A 90 -6.97 2.79 5.93
N ASN A 91 -7.89 3.63 5.46
CA ASN A 91 -8.86 4.32 6.30
C ASN A 91 -9.70 3.34 7.12
N GLU A 92 -10.27 2.32 6.46
CA GLU A 92 -11.07 1.30 7.13
C GLU A 92 -10.28 0.53 8.21
N MET A 93 -8.99 0.26 7.97
CA MET A 93 -8.15 -0.41 8.98
C MET A 93 -7.94 0.44 10.23
N ASN A 94 -7.88 1.76 10.10
CA ASN A 94 -7.65 2.71 11.20
C ASN A 94 -8.93 3.18 11.90
N LYS A 95 -10.12 2.77 11.43
CA LYS A 95 -11.39 3.00 12.15
C LYS A 95 -11.52 2.15 13.42
N SER A 96 -10.68 1.14 13.58
CA SER A 96 -10.64 0.29 14.77
C SER A 96 -9.28 0.38 15.47
N PRO A 97 -9.21 0.23 16.80
CA PRO A 97 -7.95 0.27 17.52
C PRO A 97 -7.05 -0.90 17.11
N ASN A 98 -5.78 -0.59 16.90
CA ASN A 98 -4.73 -1.53 16.55
C ASN A 98 -3.58 -1.45 17.56
N PRO A 99 -2.94 -2.58 17.90
CA PRO A 99 -1.77 -2.57 18.78
C PRO A 99 -0.52 -1.99 18.12
N TRP A 100 -0.53 -1.81 16.79
CA TRP A 100 0.55 -1.21 16.01
C TRP A 100 0.10 0.09 15.37
N HIS A 101 1.06 0.96 15.04
CA HIS A 101 0.81 2.08 14.17
C HIS A 101 0.58 1.62 12.72
N VAL A 102 -0.66 1.66 12.24
CA VAL A 102 -1.02 1.22 10.88
C VAL A 102 -1.00 2.41 9.92
N SER A 103 -0.02 2.44 9.02
CA SER A 103 0.20 3.53 8.07
C SER A 103 0.60 2.98 6.69
N PHE A 104 1.11 3.85 5.83
CA PHE A 104 1.41 3.58 4.42
C PHE A 104 2.88 3.75 4.09
N SER A 105 3.35 2.95 3.14
CA SER A 105 4.62 3.12 2.42
C SER A 105 4.35 2.95 0.92
N TYR A 106 3.69 3.96 0.36
CA TYR A 106 3.17 3.95 -1.01
C TYR A 106 4.15 4.57 -2.00
N ALA A 107 4.26 3.93 -3.17
CA ALA A 107 4.92 4.50 -4.34
C ALA A 107 3.87 4.92 -5.36
N ARG A 108 3.35 3.95 -6.14
CA ARG A 108 2.34 4.20 -7.19
C ARG A 108 1.08 4.88 -6.67
N ALA A 109 0.55 4.49 -5.51
CA ALA A 109 -0.65 5.10 -4.95
C ALA A 109 -0.46 6.56 -4.46
N LEU A 110 0.78 7.05 -4.40
CA LEU A 110 1.11 8.42 -4.02
C LEU A 110 1.57 9.26 -5.22
N GLN A 111 2.23 8.63 -6.20
CA GLN A 111 2.94 9.32 -7.28
C GLN A 111 2.25 9.26 -8.65
N ASN A 112 1.27 8.38 -8.86
CA ASN A 112 0.74 8.16 -10.21
C ASN A 112 0.02 9.39 -10.80
N SER A 113 -0.82 10.06 -10.01
CA SER A 113 -1.43 11.34 -10.39
C SER A 113 -0.37 12.43 -10.58
N VAL A 114 0.63 12.48 -9.70
CA VAL A 114 1.75 13.44 -9.75
C VAL A 114 2.51 13.33 -11.07
N LEU A 115 2.93 12.12 -11.44
CA LEU A 115 3.70 11.87 -12.66
C LEU A 115 2.90 12.20 -13.92
N LYS A 116 1.59 11.90 -13.93
CA LYS A 116 0.70 12.24 -15.04
C LYS A 116 0.46 13.74 -15.19
N THR A 117 0.36 14.46 -14.08
CA THR A 117 0.24 15.93 -14.11
C THR A 117 1.56 16.57 -14.54
N TRP A 118 2.69 16.06 -14.04
CA TRP A 118 4.00 16.64 -14.32
C TRP A 118 4.42 16.46 -15.79
N GLN A 119 4.29 15.26 -16.36
CA GLN A 119 4.73 14.93 -17.73
C GLN A 119 6.20 15.27 -18.03
N GLY A 120 7.06 15.42 -17.01
CA GLY A 120 8.45 15.86 -17.18
C GLY A 120 8.61 17.34 -17.56
N LYS A 121 7.52 18.12 -17.54
CA LYS A 121 7.49 19.52 -17.98
C LYS A 121 7.70 20.48 -16.79
N PRO A 122 8.71 21.36 -16.82
CA PRO A 122 8.98 22.31 -15.74
C PRO A 122 7.78 23.21 -15.40
N GLU A 123 6.97 23.58 -16.39
CA GLU A 123 5.76 24.39 -16.22
C GLU A 123 4.69 23.71 -15.36
N ASN A 124 4.69 22.38 -15.25
CA ASN A 124 3.70 21.61 -14.51
C ASN A 124 4.13 21.28 -13.07
N VAL A 125 5.30 21.73 -12.62
CA VAL A 125 5.84 21.38 -11.30
C VAL A 125 4.90 21.79 -10.18
N ALA A 126 4.33 23.00 -10.23
CA ALA A 126 3.39 23.48 -9.20
C ALA A 126 2.13 22.61 -9.13
N ALA A 127 1.53 22.28 -10.27
CA ALA A 127 0.35 21.43 -10.35
C ALA A 127 0.64 19.99 -9.87
N ALA A 128 1.83 19.46 -10.16
CA ALA A 128 2.25 18.14 -9.69
C ALA A 128 2.47 18.12 -8.17
N GLN A 129 3.05 19.18 -7.60
CA GLN A 129 3.20 19.33 -6.14
C GLN A 129 1.85 19.40 -5.44
N GLU A 130 0.87 20.12 -6.00
CA GLU A 130 -0.49 20.16 -5.47
C GLU A 130 -1.15 18.76 -5.48
N ALA A 131 -0.99 18.01 -6.57
CA ALA A 131 -1.48 16.63 -6.66
C ALA A 131 -0.83 15.72 -5.60
N LEU A 132 0.48 15.89 -5.35
CA LEU A 132 1.20 15.14 -4.31
C LEU A 132 0.68 15.48 -2.93
N LEU A 133 0.51 16.77 -2.62
CA LEU A 133 -0.03 17.22 -1.33
C LEU A 133 -1.44 16.69 -1.09
N LYS A 134 -2.29 16.68 -2.13
CA LYS A 134 -3.63 16.09 -2.04
C LYS A 134 -3.56 14.61 -1.67
N ARG A 135 -2.71 13.81 -2.34
CA ARG A 135 -2.53 12.38 -2.02
C ARG A 135 -1.92 12.17 -0.64
N ALA A 136 -0.93 12.97 -0.25
CA ALA A 136 -0.30 12.87 1.06
C ALA A 136 -1.30 13.18 2.18
N LYS A 137 -2.12 14.23 2.02
CA LYS A 137 -3.18 14.60 2.97
C LYS A 137 -4.25 13.51 3.08
N ALA A 138 -4.73 12.97 1.96
CA ALA A 138 -5.71 11.89 1.96
C ALA A 138 -5.21 10.65 2.72
N ASN A 139 -3.96 10.24 2.48
CA ASN A 139 -3.37 9.10 3.19
C ASN A 139 -3.06 9.41 4.67
N SER A 140 -2.73 10.66 4.99
CA SER A 140 -2.58 11.11 6.39
C SER A 140 -3.92 11.04 7.14
N GLU A 141 -5.02 11.46 6.52
CA GLU A 141 -6.36 11.36 7.11
C GLU A 141 -6.81 9.90 7.23
N ALA A 142 -6.46 9.06 6.25
CA ALA A 142 -6.74 7.63 6.27
C ALA A 142 -5.95 6.91 7.37
N GLN A 143 -4.73 7.37 7.68
CA GLN A 143 -3.97 6.86 8.82
C GLN A 143 -4.69 7.14 10.15
N LEU A 144 -5.44 8.24 10.23
CA LEU A 144 -6.26 8.60 11.41
C LEU A 144 -7.66 7.96 11.39
N GLY A 145 -8.04 7.22 10.34
CA GLY A 145 -9.38 6.67 10.16
C GLY A 145 -10.46 7.73 9.88
N LYS A 146 -10.05 8.93 9.42
CA LYS A 146 -10.91 10.12 9.23
C LYS A 146 -11.05 10.55 7.77
N TYR A 147 -10.53 9.78 6.83
CA TYR A 147 -10.63 10.13 5.43
C TYR A 147 -12.06 9.98 4.92
N ASP A 148 -12.57 11.04 4.29
CA ASP A 148 -13.86 11.08 3.63
C ASP A 148 -13.69 11.12 2.10
N PRO A 149 -14.09 10.06 1.37
CA PRO A 149 -14.00 10.03 -0.08
C PRO A 149 -14.86 11.08 -0.80
N ALA A 150 -15.88 11.65 -0.15
CA ALA A 150 -16.71 12.69 -0.76
C ALA A 150 -15.94 14.00 -1.00
N SER A 151 -14.82 14.19 -0.30
CA SER A 151 -13.96 15.37 -0.43
C SER A 151 -13.12 15.38 -1.73
N GLU A 152 -13.05 14.26 -2.45
CA GLU A 152 -12.22 14.12 -3.64
C GLU A 152 -13.04 13.83 -4.89
N GLY A 153 -13.08 14.78 -5.84
CA GLY A 153 -13.66 14.57 -7.17
C GLY A 153 -13.12 13.28 -7.81
N THR A 154 -14.02 12.31 -8.00
CA THR A 154 -13.70 10.92 -8.33
C THR A 154 -13.62 10.70 -9.84
N THR A 155 -12.44 10.74 -10.44
CA THR A 155 -12.25 10.20 -11.80
C THR A 155 -10.87 9.58 -12.01
N GLU A 156 -9.79 10.24 -11.59
CA GLU A 156 -8.43 9.76 -11.90
C GLU A 156 -7.81 8.86 -10.81
N ALA A 157 -8.02 9.19 -9.54
CA ALA A 157 -7.47 8.43 -8.41
C ALA A 157 -8.06 7.00 -8.29
N ALA A 158 -9.20 6.74 -8.93
CA ALA A 158 -9.88 5.45 -8.90
C ALA A 158 -9.32 4.41 -9.89
N LYS A 159 -8.50 4.82 -10.88
CA LYS A 159 -7.98 3.92 -11.92
C LYS A 159 -6.98 2.93 -11.35
N SER A 160 -7.18 1.64 -11.66
CA SER A 160 -6.28 0.55 -11.26
C SER A 160 -4.85 0.80 -11.76
N LEU A 161 -3.86 0.52 -10.91
CA LEU A 161 -2.43 0.69 -11.22
C LEU A 161 -1.73 -0.66 -11.41
N TYR A 162 -2.51 -1.70 -11.68
CA TYR A 162 -1.97 -3.04 -11.88
C TYR A 162 -1.36 -3.20 -13.27
N GLU A 163 -0.12 -3.67 -13.29
CA GLU A 163 0.61 -4.05 -14.50
C GLU A 163 1.08 -5.51 -14.39
N LYS A 164 0.79 -6.30 -15.43
CA LYS A 164 1.19 -7.72 -15.47
C LYS A 164 2.70 -7.82 -15.69
N GLY A 165 3.40 -8.52 -14.79
CA GLY A 165 4.84 -8.75 -14.92
C GLY A 165 5.72 -7.60 -14.43
N TYR A 166 5.16 -6.62 -13.71
CA TYR A 166 5.93 -5.54 -13.10
C TYR A 166 7.05 -6.10 -12.21
N LYS A 167 8.30 -5.74 -12.53
CA LYS A 167 9.49 -6.07 -11.76
C LYS A 167 9.87 -4.86 -10.93
N PHE A 168 10.06 -5.04 -9.63
CA PHE A 168 10.74 -4.02 -8.84
C PHE A 168 12.18 -3.94 -9.36
N VAL A 169 12.64 -2.74 -9.71
CA VAL A 169 14.04 -2.53 -10.03
C VAL A 169 14.82 -2.74 -8.74
N GLU A 170 15.48 -3.88 -8.60
CA GLU A 170 16.52 -4.07 -7.61
C GLU A 170 17.67 -3.14 -7.99
N CYS A 171 17.74 -1.98 -7.34
CA CYS A 171 18.93 -1.16 -7.40
C CYS A 171 20.02 -1.89 -6.59
N GLY A 172 21.01 -2.44 -7.28
CA GLY A 172 22.06 -3.31 -6.73
C GLY A 172 23.07 -2.65 -5.78
N LEU A 173 22.65 -1.71 -4.94
CA LEU A 173 23.43 -1.15 -3.84
C LEU A 173 22.48 -0.87 -2.67
N GLY A 174 22.79 -1.42 -1.49
CA GLY A 174 21.98 -1.39 -0.27
C GLY A 174 21.79 -0.02 0.38
N VAL A 175 21.29 0.96 -0.36
CA VAL A 175 20.85 2.27 0.15
C VAL A 175 19.58 2.66 -0.58
N MET A 176 18.47 2.77 0.16
CA MET A 176 17.15 3.14 -0.36
C MET A 176 17.13 4.60 -0.85
N GLY A 177 17.37 4.80 -2.15
CA GLY A 177 17.17 6.07 -2.85
C GLY A 177 16.17 5.91 -4.00
N LEU A 178 15.23 6.85 -4.12
CA LEU A 178 14.30 6.95 -5.25
C LEU A 178 15.07 7.33 -6.52
N GLY A 179 15.36 6.35 -7.38
CA GLY A 179 15.84 6.57 -8.74
C GLY A 179 14.72 6.35 -9.75
N VAL A 180 14.25 7.42 -10.39
CA VAL A 180 13.38 7.35 -11.58
C VAL A 180 14.31 7.30 -12.79
N THR A 181 14.50 6.13 -13.42
CA THR A 181 15.14 6.04 -14.73
C THR A 181 14.11 6.36 -15.81
N ALA A 182 14.38 7.43 -16.56
CA ALA A 182 13.60 7.97 -17.67
C ALA A 182 13.59 7.06 -18.92
N ALA A 183 13.01 5.87 -18.81
CA ALA A 183 12.86 4.96 -19.95
C ALA A 183 11.42 4.46 -20.03
N GLN A 184 10.51 5.38 -20.37
CA GLN A 184 9.18 5.17 -20.96
C GLN A 184 8.52 6.55 -21.11
N LEU A 185 9.10 7.36 -22.00
CA LEU A 185 8.36 8.38 -22.74
C LEU A 185 7.70 7.69 -23.94
#